data_AF-A0A818JXF4-F1
#
_entry.id   AF-A0A818JXF4-F1
#
_cell.length_a   1.000
_cell.length_b   1.000
_cell.length_c   1.000
_cell.angle_alpha   90.00
_cell.angle_beta   90.00
_cell.angle_gamma   90.00
#
_symmetry.space_group_name_H-M   'P 1'
#
loop_
_entity.id
_entity.type
_entity.pdbx_description
1 polymer ?
#
loop_
_entity_poly.entity_id
_entity_poly.type
_entity_poly.pdbx_seq_one_letter_code
_entity_poly.pdbx_strand_id
1 'polypeptide(L)'
;MEATYGVHVHEPREQRENRFTRLVHDIVTRGGRCLIPVFALGRAQELLLILDEYWSSHSELHEYPIYYASSLAKKCMAVYQTYIDAMNDKIRKQSAVSNPFKFKHIASLKTIDDFDDIGPCVVLASPGMMQSGLSRELFECWCTDKRNGVIIAGYCVEGTLAKMILSEPEEITTMSGQKLPLKCSVDYISFSAHTDCNQTTDFIRELRPPHVILVHGESTEMNRLRSHLIRKFEDDPECKLLVYTPKNTQSVELRFRGEKTAKVVGQLAAEKPAEGNILSGILVRRNFKLHMMAPEDLQNYTTLTRSTVTQHLGIPFTAAPRSLVLNLSQVAGELEQVGDKQKPGIRVFGAINIFLENKMLVLEWESSPVNDVYADAVVTVILKTESGDCPGNTDTPIQVNKKHVRECLQETLSDMYGSTMVTLSEDQQQLLVTIDDKKATIDLESFEVKCDDEEIHSTIEITVKHLSACIQPLKLTPATT
;
A
#
# COMPACT_ATOMS: atom_id res chain seq x y z
N MET A 1 14.63 3.20 -19.92
CA MET A 1 15.92 2.74 -20.47
C MET A 1 16.49 3.88 -21.30
N GLU A 2 17.78 4.19 -21.15
CA GLU A 2 18.40 5.20 -21.99
C GLU A 2 18.48 4.76 -23.45
N ALA A 3 18.54 5.72 -24.38
CA ALA A 3 18.61 5.47 -25.82
C ALA A 3 19.69 6.32 -26.50
N THR A 4 20.75 6.69 -25.75
CA THR A 4 21.79 7.64 -26.16
C THR A 4 22.47 7.25 -27.46
N TYR A 5 22.82 5.98 -27.63
CA TYR A 5 23.47 5.44 -28.84
C TYR A 5 22.53 4.77 -29.83
N GLY A 6 21.21 4.74 -29.57
CA GLY A 6 20.23 4.20 -30.50
C GLY A 6 20.63 2.84 -31.09
N VAL A 7 20.89 2.82 -32.41
CA VAL A 7 21.29 1.63 -33.18
C VAL A 7 22.80 1.52 -33.44
N HIS A 8 23.62 2.39 -32.83
CA HIS A 8 25.07 2.34 -32.95
C HIS A 8 25.65 1.13 -32.20
N VAL A 9 26.73 0.61 -32.76
CA VAL A 9 27.53 -0.48 -32.18
C VAL A 9 28.91 0.07 -31.85
N HIS A 10 29.38 -0.21 -30.65
CA HIS A 10 30.68 0.25 -30.19
C HIS A 10 31.81 -0.56 -30.83
N GLU A 11 32.90 0.12 -31.19
CA GLU A 11 34.16 -0.56 -31.53
C GLU A 11 34.69 -1.32 -30.30
N PRO A 12 35.38 -2.47 -30.49
CA PRO A 12 36.04 -3.17 -29.39
C PRO A 12 36.94 -2.24 -28.58
N ARG A 13 36.88 -2.37 -27.24
CA ARG A 13 37.58 -1.48 -26.31
C ARG A 13 39.07 -1.35 -26.62
N GLU A 14 39.76 -2.46 -26.87
CA GLU A 14 41.20 -2.50 -27.15
C GLU A 14 41.55 -1.72 -28.44
N GLN A 15 40.75 -1.86 -29.49
CA GLN A 15 40.96 -1.12 -30.75
C GLN A 15 40.78 0.39 -30.53
N ARG A 16 39.80 0.76 -29.70
CA ARG A 16 39.52 2.15 -29.36
C ARG A 16 40.61 2.79 -28.51
N GLU A 17 41.09 2.09 -27.49
CA GLU A 17 42.21 2.53 -26.64
C GLU A 17 43.50 2.67 -27.47
N ASN A 18 43.77 1.73 -28.37
CA ASN A 18 44.91 1.81 -29.30
C ASN A 18 44.78 2.99 -30.28
N ARG A 19 43.59 3.23 -30.83
CA ARG A 19 43.35 4.37 -31.72
C ARG A 19 43.53 5.70 -30.98
N PHE A 20 43.03 5.80 -29.76
CA PHE A 20 43.17 6.99 -28.92
C PHE A 20 44.63 7.29 -28.59
N THR A 21 45.37 6.31 -28.09
CA THR A 21 46.78 6.49 -27.72
C THR A 21 47.66 6.81 -28.93
N ARG A 22 47.41 6.18 -30.09
CA ARG A 22 48.10 6.52 -31.37
C ARG A 22 47.87 7.96 -31.80
N LEU A 23 46.62 8.43 -31.79
CA LEU A 23 46.32 9.82 -32.17
C LEU A 23 47.00 10.82 -31.24
N VAL A 24 47.00 10.56 -29.92
CA VAL A 24 47.73 11.40 -28.96
C VAL A 24 49.22 11.39 -29.26
N HIS A 25 49.82 10.22 -29.51
CA HIS A 25 51.23 10.05 -29.87
C HIS A 25 51.59 10.86 -31.14
N ASP A 26 50.78 10.74 -32.19
CA ASP A 26 51.01 11.42 -33.48
C ASP A 26 50.97 12.96 -33.33
N ILE A 27 50.10 13.48 -32.47
CA ILE A 27 49.99 14.92 -32.21
C ILE A 27 51.22 15.46 -31.47
N VAL A 28 51.71 14.75 -30.45
CA VAL A 28 52.87 15.23 -29.69
C VAL A 28 54.17 15.09 -30.48
N THR A 29 54.33 14.01 -31.25
CA THR A 29 55.54 13.76 -32.06
C THR A 29 55.69 14.74 -33.23
N ARG A 30 54.58 15.21 -33.84
CA ARG A 30 54.63 16.28 -34.85
C ARG A 30 54.85 17.68 -34.25
N GLY A 31 55.13 17.76 -32.95
CA GLY A 31 55.43 19.00 -32.25
C GLY A 31 54.19 19.83 -31.90
N GLY A 32 53.02 19.21 -31.84
CA GLY A 32 51.74 19.86 -31.57
C GLY A 32 51.24 19.65 -30.14
N ARG A 33 50.16 20.37 -29.82
CA ARG A 33 49.45 20.25 -28.54
C ARG A 33 48.17 19.45 -28.74
N CYS A 34 47.95 18.48 -27.86
CA CYS A 34 46.76 17.65 -27.87
C CYS A 34 45.77 18.15 -26.82
N LEU A 35 44.65 18.71 -27.26
CA LEU A 35 43.54 19.08 -26.39
C LEU A 35 42.52 17.94 -26.30
N ILE A 36 42.18 17.53 -25.09
CA ILE A 36 41.14 16.53 -24.84
C ILE A 36 40.07 17.17 -23.94
N PRO A 37 39.01 17.77 -24.53
CA PRO A 37 37.96 18.40 -23.75
C PRO A 37 37.11 17.34 -23.07
N VAL A 38 37.08 17.35 -21.73
CA VAL A 38 36.34 16.39 -20.91
C VAL A 38 35.75 17.02 -19.67
N PHE A 39 34.67 16.44 -19.14
CA PHE A 39 34.18 16.84 -17.82
C PHE A 39 35.13 16.38 -16.71
N ALA A 40 35.25 17.18 -15.65
CA ALA A 40 36.18 16.92 -14.54
C ALA A 40 35.87 15.63 -13.74
N LEU A 41 34.69 15.06 -13.91
CA LEU A 41 34.25 13.82 -13.28
C LEU A 41 33.65 12.90 -14.34
N GLY A 42 33.88 11.60 -14.21
CA GLY A 42 33.32 10.58 -15.07
C GLY A 42 34.38 9.94 -15.97
N ARG A 43 34.40 10.30 -17.25
CA ARG A 43 35.26 9.66 -18.26
C ARG A 43 36.70 10.18 -18.26
N ALA A 44 36.94 11.38 -17.74
CA ALA A 44 38.28 11.91 -17.60
C ALA A 44 39.19 10.92 -16.82
N GLN A 45 38.69 10.33 -15.74
CA GLN A 45 39.46 9.39 -14.93
C GLN A 45 39.86 8.11 -15.68
N GLU A 46 39.03 7.64 -16.60
CA GLU A 46 39.37 6.49 -17.46
C GLU A 46 40.46 6.87 -18.47
N LEU A 47 40.33 8.04 -19.11
CA LEU A 47 41.35 8.53 -20.05
C LEU A 47 42.70 8.79 -19.35
N LEU A 48 42.68 9.32 -18.13
CA LEU A 48 43.89 9.52 -17.32
C LEU A 48 44.60 8.19 -17.02
N LEU A 49 43.84 7.13 -16.70
CA LEU A 49 44.41 5.78 -16.50
C LEU A 49 45.05 5.24 -17.78
N ILE A 50 44.36 5.37 -18.92
CA ILE A 50 44.87 4.91 -20.22
C ILE A 50 46.16 5.66 -20.58
N LEU A 51 46.20 6.98 -20.39
CA LEU A 51 47.37 7.80 -20.69
C LEU A 51 48.55 7.52 -19.75
N ASP A 52 48.33 7.36 -18.44
CA ASP A 52 49.39 7.05 -17.48
C ASP A 52 50.00 5.65 -17.73
N GLU A 53 49.17 4.68 -18.12
CA GLU A 53 49.63 3.33 -18.54
C GLU A 53 50.40 3.38 -19.86
N TYR A 54 49.93 4.16 -20.83
CA TYR A 54 50.61 4.33 -22.12
C TYR A 54 51.96 5.06 -21.97
N TRP A 55 52.03 6.13 -21.17
CA TRP A 55 53.29 6.82 -20.87
C TRP A 55 54.26 5.92 -20.09
N SER A 56 53.76 5.11 -19.16
CA SER A 56 54.62 4.18 -18.41
C SER A 56 55.31 3.15 -19.32
N SER A 57 54.72 2.82 -20.48
CA SER A 57 55.25 1.84 -21.44
C SER A 57 56.11 2.45 -22.55
N HIS A 58 56.08 3.78 -22.75
CA HIS A 58 56.78 4.48 -23.83
C HIS A 58 57.68 5.58 -23.25
N SER A 59 58.96 5.25 -23.00
CA SER A 59 59.94 6.16 -22.41
C SER A 59 60.24 7.40 -23.26
N GLU A 60 60.09 7.29 -24.57
CA GLU A 60 60.27 8.38 -25.53
C GLU A 60 59.24 9.50 -25.35
N LEU A 61 58.11 9.24 -24.69
CA LEU A 61 57.08 10.23 -24.41
C LEU A 61 57.27 10.94 -23.07
N HIS A 62 58.24 10.53 -22.25
CA HIS A 62 58.45 11.09 -20.91
C HIS A 62 58.85 12.56 -20.91
N GLU A 63 59.35 13.06 -22.03
CA GLU A 63 59.63 14.49 -22.23
C GLU A 63 58.36 15.33 -22.44
N TYR A 64 57.25 14.71 -22.86
CA TYR A 64 55.99 15.41 -23.12
C TYR A 64 55.06 15.34 -21.90
N PRO A 65 54.75 16.49 -21.26
CA PRO A 65 53.92 16.51 -20.07
C PRO A 65 52.43 16.30 -20.39
N ILE A 66 51.73 15.59 -19.49
CA ILE A 66 50.27 15.47 -19.49
C ILE A 66 49.71 16.32 -18.35
N TYR A 67 48.80 17.23 -18.67
CA TYR A 67 48.13 18.07 -17.69
C TYR A 67 46.65 17.70 -17.57
N TYR A 68 46.20 17.54 -16.33
CA TYR A 68 44.80 17.49 -15.99
C TYR A 68 44.35 18.84 -15.45
N ALA A 69 43.70 19.61 -16.31
CA ALA A 69 43.40 21.01 -16.14
C ALA A 69 41.95 21.22 -15.68
N SER A 70 41.76 21.31 -14.37
CA SER A 70 40.47 21.62 -13.76
C SER A 70 40.64 22.19 -12.36
N SER A 71 39.90 23.25 -12.05
CA SER A 71 39.85 23.83 -10.70
C SER A 71 39.35 22.83 -9.64
N LEU A 72 38.58 21.82 -10.07
CA LEU A 72 38.06 20.75 -9.21
C LEU A 72 38.93 19.48 -9.25
N ALA A 73 39.96 19.41 -10.09
CA ALA A 73 40.77 18.20 -10.33
C ALA A 73 41.19 17.50 -9.02
N LYS A 74 41.84 18.23 -8.11
CA LYS A 74 42.33 17.70 -6.84
C LYS A 74 41.21 17.18 -5.93
N LYS A 75 40.07 17.89 -5.87
CA LYS A 75 38.91 17.47 -5.07
C LYS A 75 38.25 16.23 -5.67
N CYS A 76 38.11 16.19 -6.99
CA CYS A 76 37.59 15.05 -7.73
C CYS A 76 38.44 13.79 -7.50
N MET A 77 39.77 13.91 -7.58
CA MET A 77 40.66 12.77 -7.34
C MET A 77 40.54 12.23 -5.92
N ALA A 78 40.41 13.08 -4.91
CA ALA A 78 40.20 12.64 -3.53
C ALA A 78 38.93 11.78 -3.39
N VAL A 79 37.82 12.16 -4.05
CA VAL A 79 36.58 11.37 -4.06
C VAL A 79 36.80 10.01 -4.70
N TYR A 80 37.48 9.94 -5.86
CA TYR A 80 37.78 8.67 -6.52
C TYR A 80 38.66 7.75 -5.65
N GLN A 81 39.61 8.33 -4.91
CA GLN A 81 40.47 7.58 -4.00
C GLN A 81 39.73 7.09 -2.75
N THR A 82 38.72 7.81 -2.27
CA THR A 82 37.90 7.39 -1.13
C THR A 82 36.94 6.26 -1.49
N TYR A 83 36.31 6.32 -2.66
CA TYR A 83 35.28 5.35 -3.08
C TYR A 83 35.81 4.24 -3.99
N ILE A 84 37.00 3.70 -3.67
CA ILE A 84 37.61 2.58 -4.43
C ILE A 84 36.76 1.30 -4.33
N ASP A 85 36.05 1.09 -3.22
CA ASP A 85 35.20 -0.09 -3.03
C ASP A 85 34.05 -0.19 -4.05
N ALA A 86 33.59 0.96 -4.55
CA ALA A 86 32.56 1.03 -5.59
C ALA A 86 33.07 0.72 -7.00
N MET A 87 34.38 0.53 -7.18
CA MET A 87 35.00 0.25 -8.49
C MET A 87 35.04 -1.23 -8.81
N ASN A 88 35.49 -1.59 -10.02
CA ASN A 88 35.59 -2.99 -10.43
C ASN A 88 36.65 -3.78 -9.63
N ASP A 89 36.57 -5.10 -9.69
CA ASP A 89 37.51 -6.00 -9.00
C ASP A 89 38.97 -5.76 -9.36
N LYS A 90 39.26 -5.37 -10.60
CA LYS A 90 40.62 -5.09 -11.07
C LYS A 90 41.24 -3.94 -10.27
N ILE A 91 40.53 -2.83 -10.16
CA ILE A 91 40.98 -1.64 -9.43
C ILE A 91 41.04 -1.90 -7.93
N ARG A 92 40.05 -2.62 -7.36
CA ARG A 92 40.10 -3.01 -5.93
C ARG A 92 41.32 -3.84 -5.59
N LYS A 93 41.65 -4.85 -6.41
CA LYS A 93 42.85 -5.68 -6.22
C LYS A 93 44.14 -4.87 -6.41
N GLN A 94 44.19 -4.01 -7.43
CA GLN A 94 45.36 -3.16 -7.70
C GLN A 94 45.60 -2.17 -6.55
N SER A 95 44.53 -1.60 -5.98
CA SER A 95 44.61 -0.65 -4.87
C SER A 95 45.27 -1.22 -3.61
N ALA A 96 45.28 -2.54 -3.42
CA ALA A 96 46.01 -3.17 -2.31
C ALA A 96 47.53 -3.07 -2.47
N VAL A 97 48.02 -2.92 -3.70
CA VAL A 97 49.45 -2.80 -4.03
C VAL A 97 49.83 -1.33 -4.24
N SER A 98 49.06 -0.61 -5.06
CA SER A 98 49.29 0.80 -5.38
C SER A 98 48.01 1.47 -5.83
N ASN A 99 47.78 2.71 -5.39
CA ASN A 99 46.59 3.46 -5.76
C ASN A 99 46.65 3.88 -7.24
N PRO A 100 45.74 3.39 -8.11
CA PRO A 100 45.76 3.68 -9.54
C PRO A 100 45.42 5.14 -9.88
N PHE A 101 44.82 5.90 -8.95
CA PHE A 101 44.52 7.33 -9.14
C PHE A 101 45.63 8.25 -8.62
N LYS A 102 46.78 7.69 -8.25
CA LYS A 102 48.00 8.45 -7.98
C LYS A 102 48.92 8.33 -9.21
N PHE A 103 48.61 9.15 -10.21
CA PHE A 103 49.31 9.16 -11.50
C PHE A 103 50.78 9.58 -11.36
N LYS A 104 51.64 9.01 -12.19
CA LYS A 104 53.09 9.29 -12.19
C LYS A 104 53.46 10.32 -13.24
N HIS A 105 52.78 10.28 -14.39
CA HIS A 105 53.11 11.09 -15.57
C HIS A 105 52.14 12.26 -15.80
N ILE A 106 51.21 12.48 -14.87
CA ILE A 106 50.13 13.46 -15.01
C ILE A 106 50.24 14.53 -13.92
N ALA A 107 50.37 15.78 -14.33
CA ALA A 107 50.35 16.94 -13.45
C ALA A 107 48.96 17.58 -13.38
N SER A 108 48.57 18.10 -12.21
CA SER A 108 47.32 18.86 -12.08
C SER A 108 47.58 20.34 -12.36
N LEU A 109 46.74 20.93 -13.21
CA LEU A 109 46.76 22.35 -13.53
C LEU A 109 45.47 23.01 -13.03
N LYS A 110 45.58 24.16 -12.35
CA LYS A 110 44.42 24.88 -11.80
C LYS A 110 43.88 25.95 -12.75
N THR A 111 44.77 26.78 -13.30
CA THR A 111 44.45 27.91 -14.16
C THR A 111 45.42 27.98 -15.34
N ILE A 112 45.05 28.70 -16.40
CA ILE A 112 45.91 28.91 -17.56
C ILE A 112 47.17 29.71 -17.21
N ASP A 113 47.11 30.58 -16.20
CA ASP A 113 48.26 31.37 -15.73
C ASP A 113 49.36 30.49 -15.08
N ASP A 114 48.99 29.30 -14.61
CA ASP A 114 49.94 28.31 -14.07
C ASP A 114 50.56 27.44 -15.18
N PHE A 115 50.19 27.67 -16.45
CA PHE A 115 50.58 26.86 -17.60
C PHE A 115 51.55 27.62 -18.50
N ASP A 116 52.81 27.20 -18.47
CA ASP A 116 53.82 27.63 -19.43
C ASP A 116 53.67 26.82 -20.72
N ASP A 117 53.13 27.45 -21.77
CA ASP A 117 52.85 26.80 -23.06
C ASP A 117 54.13 26.58 -23.91
N ILE A 118 55.05 25.77 -23.39
CA ILE A 118 56.36 25.50 -24.00
C ILE A 118 56.40 24.06 -24.53
N GLY A 119 56.39 23.94 -25.87
CA GLY A 119 56.57 22.67 -26.55
C GLY A 119 55.30 21.80 -26.65
N PRO A 120 55.46 20.52 -27.05
CA PRO A 120 54.35 19.59 -27.21
C PRO A 120 53.84 19.10 -25.86
N CYS A 121 52.53 19.11 -25.66
CA CYS A 121 51.91 18.65 -24.43
C CYS A 121 50.51 18.08 -24.68
N VAL A 122 50.00 17.32 -23.70
CA VAL A 122 48.63 16.81 -23.68
C VAL A 122 47.86 17.49 -22.56
N VAL A 123 46.71 18.08 -22.85
CA VAL A 123 45.89 18.76 -21.83
C VAL A 123 44.47 18.24 -21.85
N LEU A 124 44.05 17.67 -20.72
CA LEU A 124 42.66 17.30 -20.45
C LEU A 124 41.99 18.46 -19.71
N ALA A 125 41.10 19.18 -20.39
CA ALA A 125 40.49 20.41 -19.86
C ALA A 125 38.97 20.33 -19.83
N SER A 126 38.37 20.94 -18.81
CA SER A 126 36.91 21.07 -18.69
C SER A 126 36.39 22.40 -19.22
N PRO A 127 35.13 22.47 -19.71
CA PRO A 127 34.13 21.40 -19.89
C PRO A 127 34.25 20.61 -21.22
N GLY A 128 33.70 19.39 -21.27
CA GLY A 128 33.84 18.51 -22.44
C GLY A 128 33.22 19.00 -23.75
N MET A 129 32.22 19.88 -23.68
CA MET A 129 31.54 20.42 -24.88
C MET A 129 32.05 21.81 -25.31
N MET A 130 33.06 22.35 -24.62
CA MET A 130 33.79 23.57 -25.00
C MET A 130 32.92 24.83 -25.16
N GLN A 131 31.87 24.95 -24.34
CA GLN A 131 30.99 26.13 -24.38
C GLN A 131 31.66 27.38 -23.77
N SER A 132 32.50 27.20 -22.76
CA SER A 132 33.21 28.25 -22.04
C SER A 132 34.37 27.66 -21.23
N GLY A 133 35.13 28.49 -20.52
CA GLY A 133 36.18 28.06 -19.58
C GLY A 133 37.43 27.51 -20.28
N LEU A 134 38.26 26.83 -19.50
CA LEU A 134 39.64 26.52 -19.91
C LEU A 134 39.74 25.68 -21.19
N SER A 135 38.86 24.69 -21.38
CA SER A 135 38.85 23.91 -22.64
C SER A 135 38.58 24.77 -23.88
N ARG A 136 37.78 25.83 -23.73
CA ARG A 136 37.43 26.75 -24.82
C ARG A 136 38.56 27.74 -25.08
N GLU A 137 39.14 28.29 -24.02
CA GLU A 137 40.29 29.21 -24.10
C GLU A 137 41.49 28.52 -24.77
N LEU A 138 41.86 27.32 -24.33
CA LEU A 138 42.95 26.56 -24.93
C LEU A 138 42.67 26.22 -26.40
N PHE A 139 41.43 25.89 -26.74
CA PHE A 139 41.06 25.63 -28.12
C PHE A 139 41.21 26.87 -29.00
N GLU A 140 40.74 28.03 -28.55
CA GLU A 140 40.88 29.28 -29.32
C GLU A 140 42.36 29.64 -29.54
N CYS A 141 43.22 29.41 -28.54
CA CYS A 141 44.67 29.59 -28.68
C CYS A 141 45.30 28.61 -29.68
N TRP A 142 44.81 27.36 -29.75
CA TRP A 142 45.49 26.28 -30.47
C TRP A 142 44.90 25.95 -31.83
N CYS A 143 43.66 26.34 -32.12
CA CYS A 143 42.92 25.94 -33.32
C CYS A 143 43.55 26.40 -34.64
N THR A 144 44.35 27.47 -34.61
CA THR A 144 44.95 28.08 -35.80
C THR A 144 46.26 27.41 -36.26
N ASP A 145 46.85 26.52 -35.45
CA ASP A 145 48.06 25.78 -35.82
C ASP A 145 47.69 24.34 -36.23
N LYS A 146 48.10 23.96 -37.44
CA LYS A 146 47.87 22.62 -38.02
C LYS A 146 48.59 21.48 -37.30
N ARG A 147 49.60 21.79 -36.48
CA ARG A 147 50.30 20.78 -35.67
C ARG A 147 49.45 20.34 -34.48
N ASN A 148 48.58 21.21 -33.98
CA ASN A 148 47.74 20.90 -32.83
C ASN A 148 46.61 19.94 -33.24
N GLY A 149 46.01 19.30 -32.24
CA GLY A 149 44.85 18.43 -32.45
C GLY A 149 43.91 18.46 -31.26
N VAL A 150 42.62 18.28 -31.53
CA VAL A 150 41.58 18.13 -30.51
C VAL A 150 40.92 16.77 -30.65
N ILE A 151 40.86 16.02 -29.55
CA ILE A 151 40.24 14.70 -29.49
C ILE A 151 38.97 14.76 -28.65
N ILE A 152 37.82 14.69 -29.31
CA ILE A 152 36.52 14.68 -28.67
C ILE A 152 36.20 13.27 -28.19
N ALA A 153 36.26 13.08 -26.87
CA ALA A 153 36.14 11.77 -26.24
C ALA A 153 34.71 11.39 -25.80
N GLY A 154 33.74 12.30 -25.91
CA GLY A 154 32.39 12.12 -25.35
C GLY A 154 31.28 12.56 -26.31
N TYR A 155 30.05 12.11 -26.02
CA TYR A 155 28.87 12.51 -26.78
C TYR A 155 28.69 14.03 -26.73
N CYS A 156 28.47 14.65 -27.90
CA CYS A 156 28.30 16.08 -28.05
C CYS A 156 26.84 16.41 -28.39
N VAL A 157 26.25 17.31 -27.61
CA VAL A 157 24.86 17.77 -27.83
C VAL A 157 24.83 18.80 -28.96
N GLU A 158 23.74 18.80 -29.72
CA GLU A 158 23.48 19.79 -30.76
C GLU A 158 23.51 21.23 -30.20
N GLY A 159 24.05 22.15 -31.00
CA GLY A 159 24.24 23.55 -30.59
C GLY A 159 25.46 23.82 -29.70
N THR A 160 26.34 22.84 -29.50
CA THR A 160 27.63 23.03 -28.81
C THR A 160 28.79 23.23 -29.77
N LEU A 161 29.85 23.92 -29.33
CA LEU A 161 31.07 24.06 -30.15
C LEU A 161 31.65 22.70 -30.49
N ALA A 162 31.75 21.79 -29.51
CA ALA A 162 32.28 20.45 -29.75
C ALA A 162 31.51 19.69 -30.84
N LYS A 163 30.18 19.87 -30.94
CA LYS A 163 29.39 19.29 -32.04
C LYS A 163 29.62 19.99 -33.38
N MET A 164 29.77 21.32 -33.37
CA MET A 164 30.01 22.13 -34.57
C MET A 164 31.35 21.79 -35.25
N ILE A 165 32.43 21.63 -34.48
CA ILE A 165 33.77 21.38 -35.04
C ILE A 165 33.91 19.99 -35.65
N LEU A 166 33.04 19.03 -35.29
CA LEU A 166 33.00 17.71 -35.92
C LEU A 166 32.54 17.75 -37.38
N SER A 167 31.87 18.84 -37.79
CA SER A 167 31.52 19.09 -39.19
C SER A 167 32.65 19.78 -39.97
N GLU A 168 33.82 19.98 -39.36
CA GLU A 168 35.02 20.61 -39.94
C GLU A 168 34.74 21.95 -40.64
N PRO A 169 34.19 22.96 -39.95
CA PRO A 169 33.99 24.29 -40.53
C PRO A 169 35.33 24.98 -40.83
N GLU A 170 35.38 25.82 -41.87
CA GLU A 170 36.59 26.59 -42.21
C GLU A 170 37.00 27.59 -41.12
N GLU A 171 36.01 28.18 -40.44
CA GLU A 171 36.19 29.17 -39.37
C GLU A 171 35.33 28.85 -38.15
N ILE A 172 35.84 29.17 -36.96
CA ILE A 172 35.12 29.13 -35.69
C ILE A 172 34.97 30.53 -35.09
N THR A 173 33.83 30.79 -34.47
CA THR A 173 33.58 32.05 -33.75
C THR A 173 34.07 31.93 -32.31
N THR A 174 34.96 32.82 -31.89
CA THR A 174 35.48 32.92 -30.52
C THR A 174 34.44 33.47 -29.55
N MET A 175 34.68 33.36 -28.24
CA MET A 175 33.83 33.96 -27.22
C MET A 175 33.76 35.50 -27.31
N SER A 176 34.81 36.15 -27.83
CA SER A 176 34.86 37.61 -28.05
C SER A 176 34.16 38.05 -29.36
N GLY A 177 33.69 37.10 -30.17
CA GLY A 177 33.02 37.35 -31.45
C GLY A 177 33.95 37.43 -32.67
N GLN A 178 35.26 37.28 -32.49
CA GLN A 178 36.23 37.17 -33.58
C GLN A 178 36.11 35.81 -34.28
N LYS A 179 36.34 35.76 -35.60
CA LYS A 179 36.46 34.50 -36.34
C LYS A 179 37.92 34.05 -36.43
N LEU A 180 38.17 32.77 -36.15
CA LEU A 180 39.48 32.13 -36.27
C LEU A 180 39.42 30.98 -37.27
N PRO A 181 40.46 30.78 -38.10
CA PRO A 181 40.51 29.64 -39.01
C PRO A 181 40.76 28.34 -38.24
N LEU A 182 39.98 27.30 -38.53
CA LEU A 182 40.17 25.97 -37.96
C LEU A 182 41.20 25.19 -38.79
N LYS A 183 42.41 25.03 -38.25
CA LYS A 183 43.51 24.31 -38.93
C LYS A 183 43.99 23.06 -38.18
N CYS A 184 43.75 22.98 -36.87
CA CYS A 184 44.11 21.80 -36.08
C CYS A 184 43.27 20.57 -36.50
N SER A 185 43.81 19.36 -36.28
CA SER A 185 43.02 18.14 -36.52
C SER A 185 41.90 17.99 -35.49
N VAL A 186 40.72 17.54 -35.93
CA VAL A 186 39.57 17.26 -35.06
C VAL A 186 39.23 15.78 -35.18
N ASP A 187 39.43 15.04 -34.08
CA ASP A 187 39.20 13.60 -34.05
C ASP A 187 38.10 13.25 -33.04
N TYR A 188 37.19 12.35 -33.43
CA TYR A 188 36.15 11.83 -32.53
C TYR A 188 36.40 10.37 -32.18
N ILE A 189 36.52 10.08 -30.88
CA ILE A 189 36.66 8.72 -30.35
C ILE A 189 35.73 8.58 -29.17
N SER A 190 34.66 7.79 -29.30
CA SER A 190 33.67 7.71 -28.23
C SER A 190 34.14 6.87 -27.03
N PHE A 191 34.48 7.53 -25.93
CA PHE A 191 34.63 6.92 -24.60
C PHE A 191 33.37 7.10 -23.75
N SER A 192 32.21 7.29 -24.37
CA SER A 192 30.96 7.37 -23.62
C SER A 192 30.60 6.00 -23.06
N ALA A 193 30.36 5.94 -21.75
CA ALA A 193 30.00 4.70 -21.03
C ALA A 193 28.49 4.41 -21.10
N HIS A 194 27.89 4.64 -22.26
CA HIS A 194 26.50 4.28 -22.55
C HIS A 194 26.45 2.94 -23.26
N THR A 195 25.37 2.20 -23.08
CA THR A 195 25.19 0.91 -23.72
C THR A 195 25.04 1.06 -25.24
N ASP A 196 25.60 0.12 -26.00
CA ASP A 196 25.33 0.02 -27.44
C ASP A 196 24.00 -0.71 -27.72
N CYS A 197 23.63 -0.79 -28.99
CA CYS A 197 22.40 -1.47 -29.42
C CYS A 197 22.36 -2.95 -29.00
N ASN A 198 23.49 -3.65 -29.05
CA ASN A 198 23.56 -5.07 -28.75
C ASN A 198 23.42 -5.33 -27.25
N GLN A 199 24.20 -4.63 -26.42
CA GLN A 199 24.13 -4.66 -24.96
C GLN A 199 22.73 -4.29 -24.46
N THR A 200 22.12 -3.27 -25.06
CA THR A 200 20.76 -2.84 -24.74
C THR A 200 19.73 -3.94 -25.08
N THR A 201 19.88 -4.58 -26.24
CA THR A 201 19.02 -5.69 -26.67
C THR A 201 19.19 -6.91 -25.77
N ASP A 202 20.42 -7.25 -25.40
CA ASP A 202 20.74 -8.37 -24.52
C ASP A 202 20.20 -8.14 -23.10
N PHE A 203 20.28 -6.90 -22.60
CA PHE A 203 19.69 -6.53 -21.32
C PHE A 203 18.16 -6.69 -21.30
N ILE A 204 17.48 -6.29 -22.38
CA ILE A 204 16.03 -6.54 -22.52
C ILE A 204 15.74 -8.04 -22.63
N ARG A 205 16.57 -8.79 -23.37
CA ARG A 205 16.39 -10.23 -23.55
C ARG A 205 16.48 -10.98 -22.22
N GLU A 206 17.39 -10.57 -21.34
CA GLU A 206 17.57 -11.19 -20.02
C GLU A 206 16.39 -10.87 -19.08
N LEU A 207 15.92 -9.62 -19.08
CA LEU A 207 14.85 -9.19 -18.17
C LEU A 207 13.43 -9.55 -18.65
N ARG A 208 13.24 -9.70 -19.97
CA ARG A 208 11.93 -9.90 -20.63
C ARG A 208 10.79 -9.02 -20.09
N PRO A 209 10.98 -7.68 -20.03
CA PRO A 209 9.96 -6.80 -19.51
C PRO A 209 8.75 -6.70 -20.48
N PRO A 210 7.51 -6.66 -19.99
CA PRO A 210 6.33 -6.47 -20.85
C PRO A 210 6.25 -5.06 -21.45
N HIS A 211 6.81 -4.05 -20.75
CA HIS A 211 6.80 -2.66 -21.17
C HIS A 211 8.21 -2.07 -21.08
N VAL A 212 8.69 -1.46 -22.17
CA VAL A 212 9.96 -0.73 -22.24
C VAL A 212 9.69 0.72 -22.60
N ILE A 213 10.16 1.64 -21.77
CA ILE A 213 10.05 3.08 -22.01
C ILE A 213 11.45 3.61 -22.32
N LEU A 214 11.65 4.08 -23.55
CA LEU A 214 12.89 4.68 -24.00
C LEU A 214 12.88 6.17 -23.66
N VAL A 215 13.98 6.64 -23.07
CA VAL A 215 14.22 8.03 -22.67
C VAL A 215 15.69 8.37 -22.93
N HIS A 216 16.11 9.63 -22.73
CA HIS A 216 17.52 10.03 -22.81
C HIS A 216 18.22 9.56 -24.11
N GLY A 217 17.75 10.07 -25.24
CA GLY A 217 18.29 9.80 -26.56
C GLY A 217 17.73 10.79 -27.58
N GLU A 218 18.41 10.93 -28.72
CA GLU A 218 17.90 11.75 -29.81
C GLU A 218 16.60 11.16 -30.39
N SER A 219 15.64 12.00 -30.76
CA SER A 219 14.31 11.55 -31.21
C SER A 219 14.38 10.56 -32.38
N THR A 220 15.27 10.80 -33.35
CA THR A 220 15.44 9.93 -34.52
C THR A 220 16.03 8.58 -34.14
N GLU A 221 17.14 8.59 -33.42
CA GLU A 221 17.83 7.39 -32.95
C GLU A 221 16.99 6.55 -31.98
N MET A 222 16.20 7.20 -31.13
CA MET A 222 15.28 6.52 -30.23
C MET A 222 14.16 5.80 -30.98
N ASN A 223 13.62 6.40 -32.05
CA ASN A 223 12.63 5.74 -32.90
C ASN A 223 13.25 4.60 -33.73
N ARG A 224 14.50 4.74 -34.18
CA ARG A 224 15.25 3.65 -34.82
C ARG A 224 15.44 2.46 -33.88
N LEU A 225 15.86 2.73 -32.64
CA LEU A 225 16.01 1.70 -31.60
C LEU A 225 14.66 1.04 -31.28
N ARG A 226 13.58 1.82 -31.17
CA ARG A 226 12.22 1.27 -30.99
C ARG A 226 11.86 0.27 -32.08
N SER A 227 12.04 0.65 -33.35
CA SER A 227 11.76 -0.23 -34.49
C SER A 227 12.66 -1.46 -34.50
N HIS A 228 13.94 -1.31 -34.12
CA HIS A 228 14.88 -2.42 -34.00
C HIS A 228 14.43 -3.44 -32.94
N LEU A 229 14.03 -2.96 -31.76
CA LEU A 229 13.56 -3.80 -30.67
C LEU A 229 12.26 -4.53 -31.04
N ILE A 230 11.27 -3.82 -31.61
CA ILE A 230 10.01 -4.46 -32.03
C ILE A 230 10.30 -5.59 -33.02
N ARG A 231 11.13 -5.35 -34.04
CA ARG A 231 11.49 -6.36 -35.04
C ARG A 231 12.26 -7.55 -34.43
N LYS A 232 13.12 -7.31 -33.45
CA LYS A 232 13.93 -8.37 -32.81
C LYS A 232 13.10 -9.30 -31.94
N PHE A 233 12.00 -8.81 -31.37
CA PHE A 233 11.14 -9.55 -30.44
C PHE A 233 9.76 -9.90 -31.05
N GLU A 234 9.54 -9.64 -32.34
CA GLU A 234 8.28 -9.96 -33.03
C GLU A 234 8.05 -11.47 -33.16
N ASP A 235 9.13 -12.23 -33.38
CA ASP A 235 9.10 -13.69 -33.55
C ASP A 235 9.10 -14.46 -32.22
N ASP A 236 9.21 -13.79 -31.07
CA ASP A 236 9.26 -14.43 -29.75
C ASP A 236 7.84 -14.60 -29.17
N PRO A 237 7.28 -15.83 -29.14
CA PRO A 237 5.92 -16.05 -28.66
C PRO A 237 5.78 -15.88 -27.14
N GLU A 238 6.87 -15.95 -26.37
CA GLU A 238 6.85 -15.81 -24.91
C GLU A 238 7.01 -14.35 -24.46
N CYS A 239 7.59 -13.48 -25.31
CA CYS A 239 7.95 -12.12 -24.95
C CYS A 239 7.18 -11.06 -25.77
N LYS A 240 5.95 -10.74 -25.36
CA LYS A 240 5.20 -9.62 -25.94
C LYS A 240 5.74 -8.27 -25.45
N LEU A 241 6.73 -7.73 -26.15
CA LEU A 241 7.40 -6.48 -25.80
C LEU A 241 6.64 -5.24 -26.33
N LEU A 242 6.20 -4.36 -25.43
CA LEU A 242 5.62 -3.06 -25.79
C LEU A 242 6.64 -1.93 -25.56
N VAL A 243 7.10 -1.29 -26.65
CA VAL A 243 8.12 -0.24 -26.60
C VAL A 243 7.51 1.15 -26.82
N TYR A 244 7.76 2.07 -25.88
CA TYR A 244 7.26 3.44 -25.86
C TYR A 244 8.40 4.46 -25.99
N THR A 245 8.14 5.55 -26.72
CA THR A 245 9.06 6.69 -26.92
C THR A 245 8.35 8.01 -26.58
N PRO A 246 7.98 8.24 -25.30
CA PRO A 246 7.22 9.42 -24.92
C PRO A 246 8.05 10.70 -25.11
N LYS A 247 7.41 11.74 -25.65
CA LYS A 247 7.97 13.09 -25.68
C LYS A 247 7.88 13.73 -24.29
N ASN A 248 8.63 14.81 -24.07
CA ASN A 248 8.46 15.64 -22.88
C ASN A 248 6.99 16.02 -22.73
N THR A 249 6.45 15.94 -21.51
CA THR A 249 5.02 16.15 -21.16
C THR A 249 4.02 15.11 -21.66
N GLN A 250 4.45 14.08 -22.40
CA GLN A 250 3.59 12.99 -22.81
C GLN A 250 3.49 11.93 -21.70
N SER A 251 2.28 11.64 -21.23
CA SER A 251 2.04 10.55 -20.27
C SER A 251 2.05 9.18 -20.96
N VAL A 252 2.50 8.16 -20.21
CA VAL A 252 2.37 6.75 -20.59
C VAL A 252 1.47 6.09 -19.56
N GLU A 253 0.29 5.63 -19.98
CA GLU A 253 -0.67 4.96 -19.11
C GLU A 253 -0.53 3.45 -19.20
N LEU A 254 -0.24 2.80 -18.07
CA LEU A 254 -0.12 1.36 -17.95
C LEU A 254 -1.15 0.85 -16.94
N ARG A 255 -1.94 -0.16 -17.33
CA ARG A 255 -2.98 -0.75 -16.48
C ARG A 255 -2.48 -2.05 -15.88
N PHE A 256 -2.29 -2.07 -14.56
CA PHE A 256 -1.93 -3.26 -13.82
C PHE A 256 -3.15 -3.78 -13.05
N ARG A 257 -3.61 -4.99 -13.39
CA ARG A 257 -4.60 -5.71 -12.59
C ARG A 257 -3.85 -6.50 -11.53
N GLY A 258 -3.96 -6.07 -10.28
CA GLY A 258 -3.48 -6.81 -9.13
C GLY A 258 -4.65 -7.48 -8.42
N GLU A 259 -4.55 -8.79 -8.19
CA GLU A 259 -5.45 -9.46 -7.26
C GLU A 259 -5.18 -8.92 -5.85
N LYS A 260 -6.23 -8.43 -5.20
CA LYS A 260 -6.13 -7.93 -3.83
C LYS A 260 -6.20 -9.13 -2.90
N THR A 261 -5.06 -9.50 -2.31
CA THR A 261 -4.99 -10.54 -1.29
C THR A 261 -5.09 -9.89 0.10
N ALA A 262 -6.07 -10.33 0.88
CA ALA A 262 -6.19 -9.99 2.29
C ALA A 262 -5.67 -11.16 3.13
N LYS A 263 -4.81 -10.86 4.12
CA LYS A 263 -4.33 -11.86 5.07
C LYS A 263 -5.20 -11.85 6.31
N VAL A 264 -5.82 -12.98 6.60
CA VAL A 264 -6.56 -13.17 7.86
C VAL A 264 -5.55 -13.37 8.99
N VAL A 265 -5.73 -12.65 10.10
CA VAL A 265 -4.85 -12.69 11.28
C VAL A 265 -5.69 -12.75 12.56
N GLY A 266 -5.09 -13.23 13.65
CA GLY A 266 -5.75 -13.35 14.95
C GLY A 266 -6.66 -14.57 15.04
N GLN A 267 -7.75 -14.44 15.80
CA GLN A 267 -8.72 -15.51 16.07
C GLN A 267 -9.41 -16.01 14.80
N LEU A 268 -9.66 -15.11 13.83
CA LEU A 268 -10.22 -15.49 12.52
C LEU A 268 -9.32 -16.43 11.72
N ALA A 269 -8.03 -16.54 12.08
CA ALA A 269 -7.10 -17.47 11.46
C ALA A 269 -6.94 -18.79 12.24
N ALA A 270 -7.70 -18.99 13.33
CA ALA A 270 -7.64 -20.21 14.13
C ALA A 270 -8.15 -21.42 13.35
N GLU A 271 -9.21 -21.25 12.56
CA GLU A 271 -9.69 -22.25 11.61
C GLU A 271 -9.26 -21.87 10.20
N LYS A 272 -8.82 -22.86 9.42
CA LYS A 272 -8.49 -22.61 8.01
C LYS A 272 -9.78 -22.30 7.25
N PRO A 273 -9.86 -21.17 6.54
CA PRO A 273 -11.04 -20.84 5.76
C PRO A 273 -11.21 -21.85 4.63
N ALA A 274 -12.41 -22.44 4.55
CA ALA A 274 -12.85 -23.27 3.43
C ALA A 274 -13.71 -22.45 2.46
N GLU A 275 -13.78 -22.89 1.21
CA GLU A 275 -14.60 -22.25 0.19
C GLU A 275 -16.08 -22.32 0.57
N GLY A 276 -16.77 -21.18 0.60
CA GLY A 276 -18.15 -21.05 1.07
C GLY A 276 -18.32 -20.59 2.53
N ASN A 277 -17.25 -20.57 3.33
CA ASN A 277 -17.32 -20.04 4.69
C ASN A 277 -17.47 -18.51 4.67
N ILE A 278 -18.48 -18.00 5.37
CA ILE A 278 -18.67 -16.57 5.57
C ILE A 278 -17.68 -16.10 6.63
N LEU A 279 -16.72 -15.27 6.21
CA LEU A 279 -15.80 -14.59 7.13
C LEU A 279 -16.33 -13.20 7.44
N SER A 280 -16.53 -12.89 8.72
CA SER A 280 -16.90 -11.56 9.20
C SER A 280 -15.77 -11.00 10.07
N GLY A 281 -15.45 -9.72 9.91
CA GLY A 281 -14.35 -9.09 10.63
C GLY A 281 -14.03 -7.70 10.11
N ILE A 282 -13.02 -7.09 10.72
CA ILE A 282 -12.53 -5.76 10.34
C ILE A 282 -11.42 -5.91 9.31
N LEU A 283 -11.57 -5.25 8.16
CA LEU A 283 -10.56 -5.19 7.12
C LEU A 283 -9.72 -3.92 7.26
N VAL A 284 -8.46 -4.08 7.65
CA VAL A 284 -7.50 -2.99 7.84
C VAL A 284 -6.53 -2.93 6.65
N ARG A 285 -6.43 -1.77 6.02
CA ARG A 285 -5.48 -1.51 4.94
C ARG A 285 -4.29 -0.69 5.44
N ARG A 286 -3.09 -1.26 5.39
CA ARG A 286 -1.83 -0.53 5.61
C ARG A 286 -1.06 -0.46 4.29
N ASN A 287 -1.03 0.71 3.68
CA ASN A 287 -0.49 0.93 2.33
C ASN A 287 -1.20 0.05 1.27
N PHE A 288 -0.54 -1.02 0.83
CA PHE A 288 -1.07 -2.00 -0.13
C PHE A 288 -1.40 -3.36 0.51
N LYS A 289 -1.03 -3.56 1.79
CA LYS A 289 -1.31 -4.81 2.50
C LYS A 289 -2.69 -4.71 3.15
N LEU A 290 -3.51 -5.70 2.88
CA LEU A 290 -4.84 -5.87 3.47
C LEU A 290 -4.74 -6.96 4.53
N HIS A 291 -5.23 -6.65 5.73
CA HIS A 291 -5.31 -7.56 6.85
C HIS A 291 -6.75 -7.63 7.33
N MET A 292 -7.29 -8.84 7.48
CA MET A 292 -8.61 -9.06 8.05
C MET A 292 -8.45 -9.66 9.45
N MET A 293 -9.12 -9.11 10.44
CA MET A 293 -8.97 -9.51 11.84
C MET A 293 -10.29 -9.39 12.59
N ALA A 294 -10.41 -10.11 13.69
CA ALA A 294 -11.55 -9.98 14.59
C ALA A 294 -11.52 -8.59 15.26
N PRO A 295 -12.66 -7.99 15.63
CA PRO A 295 -12.70 -6.72 16.36
C PRO A 295 -11.86 -6.70 17.64
N GLU A 296 -11.71 -7.85 18.30
CA GLU A 296 -10.96 -8.04 19.54
C GLU A 296 -9.45 -7.98 19.30
N ASP A 297 -9.00 -8.40 18.12
CA ASP A 297 -7.59 -8.45 17.74
C ASP A 297 -7.05 -7.12 17.20
N LEU A 298 -7.91 -6.13 17.03
CA LEU A 298 -7.55 -4.83 16.44
C LEU A 298 -6.38 -4.17 17.19
N GLN A 299 -6.41 -4.20 18.53
CA GLN A 299 -5.37 -3.60 19.37
C GLN A 299 -4.05 -4.40 19.37
N ASN A 300 -4.12 -5.70 19.08
CA ASN A 300 -2.94 -6.58 19.05
C ASN A 300 -2.12 -6.37 17.77
N TYR A 301 -2.79 -6.11 16.65
CA TYR A 301 -2.16 -6.03 15.32
C TYR A 301 -2.11 -4.62 14.73
N THR A 302 -2.81 -3.65 15.34
CA THR A 302 -2.85 -2.26 14.86
C THR A 302 -2.68 -1.28 16.02
N THR A 303 -2.38 -0.04 15.68
CA THR A 303 -2.35 1.07 16.65
C THR A 303 -3.74 1.59 17.00
N LEU A 304 -4.79 0.99 16.43
CA LEU A 304 -6.16 1.40 16.67
C LEU A 304 -6.68 0.74 17.94
N THR A 305 -7.22 1.55 18.83
CA THR A 305 -7.90 1.10 20.04
C THR A 305 -9.41 1.08 19.81
N ARG A 306 -10.07 0.06 20.37
CA ARG A 306 -11.53 0.03 20.46
C ARG A 306 -11.96 0.91 21.63
N SER A 307 -12.89 1.83 21.36
CA SER A 307 -13.57 2.61 22.39
C SER A 307 -15.05 2.32 22.31
N THR A 308 -15.64 1.96 23.43
CA THR A 308 -17.09 1.81 23.58
C THR A 308 -17.62 3.02 24.34
N VAL A 309 -18.72 3.60 23.88
CA VAL A 309 -19.39 4.73 24.52
C VAL A 309 -20.66 4.21 25.19
N THR A 310 -20.73 4.31 26.51
CA THR A 310 -21.96 4.03 27.26
C THR A 310 -22.68 5.33 27.56
N GLN A 311 -24.00 5.33 27.43
CA GLN A 311 -24.85 6.46 27.75
C GLN A 311 -25.66 6.15 29.00
N HIS A 312 -25.81 7.17 29.85
CA HIS A 312 -26.58 7.12 31.09
C HIS A 312 -27.56 8.27 31.09
N LEU A 313 -28.85 7.98 31.27
CA LEU A 313 -29.91 8.99 31.32
C LEU A 313 -30.76 8.80 32.57
N GLY A 314 -30.82 9.84 33.41
CA GLY A 314 -31.67 9.87 34.59
C GLY A 314 -32.95 10.63 34.33
N ILE A 315 -34.11 10.00 34.54
CA ILE A 315 -35.43 10.60 34.38
C ILE A 315 -36.19 10.51 35.71
N PRO A 316 -36.74 11.62 36.23
CA PRO A 316 -37.58 11.57 37.42
C PRO A 316 -38.83 10.73 37.14
N PHE A 317 -39.19 9.84 38.07
CA PHE A 317 -40.33 8.95 37.95
C PHE A 317 -41.06 8.81 39.28
N THR A 318 -42.32 9.20 39.29
CA THR A 318 -43.18 9.23 40.47
C THR A 318 -44.39 8.30 40.35
N ALA A 319 -44.67 7.79 39.15
CA ALA A 319 -45.75 6.83 38.92
C ALA A 319 -45.47 5.42 39.50
N ALA A 320 -46.51 4.58 39.54
CA ALA A 320 -46.39 3.23 40.08
C ALA A 320 -45.48 2.34 39.20
N PRO A 321 -44.49 1.63 39.76
CA PRO A 321 -43.57 0.78 38.99
C PRO A 321 -44.28 -0.29 38.15
N ARG A 322 -45.43 -0.80 38.58
CA ARG A 322 -46.23 -1.80 37.85
C ARG A 322 -46.73 -1.27 36.50
N SER A 323 -47.14 -0.01 36.45
CA SER A 323 -47.62 0.63 35.22
C SER A 323 -46.48 0.78 34.20
N LEU A 324 -45.26 1.04 34.67
CA LEU A 324 -44.08 1.11 33.82
C LEU A 324 -43.78 -0.24 33.18
N VAL A 325 -43.76 -1.32 33.98
CA VAL A 325 -43.48 -2.67 33.46
C VAL A 325 -44.52 -3.10 32.42
N LEU A 326 -45.80 -2.81 32.67
CA LEU A 326 -46.87 -3.13 31.72
C LEU A 326 -46.68 -2.40 30.40
N ASN A 327 -46.46 -1.08 30.43
CA ASN A 327 -46.26 -0.29 29.21
C ASN A 327 -44.97 -0.68 28.46
N LEU A 328 -43.89 -0.99 29.17
CA LEU A 328 -42.65 -1.47 28.56
C LEU A 328 -42.84 -2.85 27.89
N SER A 329 -43.59 -3.76 28.52
CA SER A 329 -43.86 -5.08 27.94
C SER A 329 -44.71 -5.00 26.67
N GLN A 330 -45.59 -4.01 26.55
CA GLN A 330 -46.37 -3.79 25.32
C GLN A 330 -45.51 -3.35 24.13
N VAL A 331 -44.41 -2.63 24.38
CA VAL A 331 -43.55 -2.06 23.34
C VAL A 331 -42.36 -2.97 23.01
N ALA A 332 -41.77 -3.61 24.02
CA ALA A 332 -40.58 -4.43 23.87
C ALA A 332 -40.83 -5.95 23.93
N GLY A 333 -42.03 -6.38 24.29
CA GLY A 333 -42.36 -7.80 24.48
C GLY A 333 -41.80 -8.33 25.80
N GLU A 334 -40.94 -9.34 25.71
CA GLU A 334 -40.37 -10.01 26.89
C GLU A 334 -39.35 -9.10 27.60
N LEU A 335 -39.53 -8.95 28.91
CA LEU A 335 -38.68 -8.12 29.76
C LEU A 335 -37.76 -9.00 30.60
N GLU A 336 -36.46 -8.80 30.48
CA GLU A 336 -35.46 -9.53 31.25
C GLU A 336 -35.23 -8.83 32.60
N GLN A 337 -35.16 -9.57 33.69
CA GLN A 337 -34.73 -9.01 34.97
C GLN A 337 -33.21 -8.93 35.04
N VAL A 338 -32.67 -7.75 35.34
CA VAL A 338 -31.23 -7.50 35.41
C VAL A 338 -30.91 -6.75 36.69
N GLY A 339 -29.95 -7.26 37.47
CA GLY A 339 -29.49 -6.61 38.71
C GLY A 339 -29.57 -7.52 39.93
N ASP A 340 -28.95 -7.08 41.02
CA ASP A 340 -28.90 -7.81 42.29
C ASP A 340 -30.07 -7.46 43.22
N LYS A 341 -30.26 -8.22 44.30
CA LYS A 341 -31.28 -7.96 45.34
C LYS A 341 -31.27 -6.53 45.90
N GLN A 342 -30.16 -5.80 45.77
CA GLN A 342 -30.01 -4.41 46.22
C GLN A 342 -30.30 -3.35 45.14
N LYS A 343 -30.25 -3.72 43.85
CA LYS A 343 -30.55 -2.85 42.70
C LYS A 343 -31.36 -3.63 41.64
N PRO A 344 -32.67 -3.82 41.87
CA PRO A 344 -33.51 -4.47 40.88
C PRO A 344 -33.63 -3.58 39.64
N GLY A 345 -33.33 -4.15 38.47
CA GLY A 345 -33.45 -3.49 37.18
C GLY A 345 -34.13 -4.38 36.15
N ILE A 346 -34.47 -3.77 35.03
CA ILE A 346 -35.15 -4.43 33.91
C ILE A 346 -34.35 -4.12 32.65
N ARG A 347 -34.11 -5.13 31.82
CA ARG A 347 -33.54 -4.96 30.50
C ARG A 347 -34.63 -5.02 29.43
N VAL A 348 -34.59 -4.02 28.56
CA VAL A 348 -35.55 -3.79 27.48
C VAL A 348 -34.82 -3.86 26.14
N PHE A 349 -35.44 -4.49 25.14
CA PHE A 349 -34.86 -4.74 23.82
C PHE A 349 -33.50 -5.48 23.84
N GLY A 350 -33.19 -6.21 24.92
CA GLY A 350 -31.91 -6.88 25.10
C GLY A 350 -30.69 -5.96 25.22
N ALA A 351 -30.88 -4.62 25.22
CA ALA A 351 -29.78 -3.65 25.10
C ALA A 351 -29.82 -2.52 26.13
N ILE A 352 -30.99 -2.15 26.65
CA ILE A 352 -31.15 -1.02 27.56
C ILE A 352 -31.46 -1.53 28.95
N ASN A 353 -30.64 -1.18 29.93
CA ASN A 353 -30.88 -1.50 31.33
C ASN A 353 -31.55 -0.31 32.01
N ILE A 354 -32.60 -0.57 32.81
CA ILE A 354 -33.34 0.45 33.55
C ILE A 354 -33.27 0.10 35.04
N PHE A 355 -32.81 1.05 35.85
CA PHE A 355 -32.73 0.92 37.31
C PHE A 355 -33.59 1.98 37.99
N LEU A 356 -34.27 1.62 39.08
CA LEU A 356 -35.04 2.57 39.89
C LEU A 356 -34.25 2.96 41.14
N GLU A 357 -33.78 4.20 41.20
CA GLU A 357 -33.00 4.75 42.32
C GLU A 357 -33.65 6.05 42.82
N ASN A 358 -34.09 6.10 44.08
CA ASN A 358 -34.57 7.34 44.72
C ASN A 358 -35.59 8.17 43.89
N LYS A 359 -36.63 7.52 43.32
CA LYS A 359 -37.63 8.14 42.43
C LYS A 359 -37.06 8.69 41.10
N MET A 360 -35.91 8.19 40.68
CA MET A 360 -35.31 8.41 39.37
C MET A 360 -35.15 7.07 38.67
N LEU A 361 -35.55 7.00 37.41
CA LEU A 361 -35.21 5.90 36.52
C LEU A 361 -33.88 6.22 35.83
N VAL A 362 -32.89 5.35 35.99
CA VAL A 362 -31.59 5.45 35.34
C VAL A 362 -31.55 4.44 34.21
N LEU A 363 -31.45 4.92 32.98
CA LEU A 363 -31.27 4.12 31.78
C LEU A 363 -29.78 4.04 31.45
N GLU A 364 -29.29 2.85 31.16
CA GLU A 364 -27.90 2.59 30.79
C GLU A 364 -27.84 1.70 29.54
N TRP A 365 -27.16 2.16 28.49
CA TRP A 365 -26.97 1.39 27.25
C TRP A 365 -25.63 1.70 26.57
N GLU A 366 -25.16 0.77 25.73
CA GLU A 366 -24.05 1.00 24.81
C GLU A 366 -24.57 1.77 23.59
N SER A 367 -23.99 2.94 23.31
CA SER A 367 -24.43 3.83 22.25
C SER A 367 -24.18 3.21 20.88
N SER A 368 -25.25 3.11 20.10
CA SER A 368 -25.23 2.71 18.71
C SER A 368 -26.48 3.26 18.02
N PRO A 369 -26.49 3.46 16.69
CA PRO A 369 -27.66 4.00 16.01
C PRO A 369 -28.95 3.21 16.26
N VAL A 370 -28.84 1.91 16.55
CA VAL A 370 -29.99 1.05 16.86
C VAL A 370 -30.38 1.17 18.33
N ASN A 371 -29.41 1.08 19.25
CA ASN A 371 -29.68 1.16 20.69
C ASN A 371 -30.16 2.55 21.12
N ASP A 372 -29.68 3.61 20.46
CA ASP A 372 -30.12 4.99 20.74
C ASP A 372 -31.60 5.18 20.36
N VAL A 373 -32.05 4.57 19.25
CA VAL A 373 -33.47 4.57 18.87
C VAL A 373 -34.31 3.77 19.85
N TYR A 374 -33.80 2.62 20.31
CA TYR A 374 -34.46 1.86 21.38
C TYR A 374 -34.54 2.70 22.67
N ALA A 375 -33.49 3.45 23.00
CA ALA A 375 -33.45 4.27 24.20
C ALA A 375 -34.50 5.38 24.11
N ASP A 376 -34.59 6.09 22.99
CA ASP A 376 -35.61 7.11 22.74
C ASP A 376 -37.04 6.54 22.85
N ALA A 377 -37.27 5.32 22.35
CA ALA A 377 -38.56 4.65 22.48
C ALA A 377 -38.88 4.36 23.96
N VAL A 378 -37.93 3.83 24.72
CA VAL A 378 -38.08 3.56 26.17
C VAL A 378 -38.33 4.86 26.95
N VAL A 379 -37.58 5.92 26.65
CA VAL A 379 -37.76 7.26 27.25
C VAL A 379 -39.15 7.79 26.99
N THR A 380 -39.65 7.65 25.76
CA THR A 380 -41.01 8.08 25.40
C THR A 380 -42.07 7.33 26.20
N VAL A 381 -41.90 6.01 26.40
CA VAL A 381 -42.81 5.20 27.22
C VAL A 381 -42.78 5.62 28.70
N ILE A 382 -41.59 5.92 29.23
CA ILE A 382 -41.44 6.41 30.61
C ILE A 382 -42.17 7.74 30.79
N LEU A 383 -41.93 8.71 29.90
CA LEU A 383 -42.57 10.03 29.97
C LEU A 383 -44.10 9.94 29.83
N LYS A 384 -44.60 9.06 28.95
CA LYS A 384 -46.04 8.81 28.81
C LYS A 384 -46.67 8.18 30.05
N THR A 385 -45.94 7.27 30.71
CA THR A 385 -46.40 6.65 31.95
C THR A 385 -46.46 7.68 33.08
N GLU A 386 -45.49 8.61 33.13
CA GLU A 386 -45.46 9.70 34.11
C GLU A 386 -46.58 10.73 33.87
N SER A 387 -46.94 11.01 32.61
CA SER A 387 -48.03 11.95 32.27
C SER A 387 -49.44 11.40 32.54
N GLY A 388 -49.57 10.11 32.89
CA GLY A 388 -50.84 9.46 33.22
C GLY A 388 -51.74 9.12 32.02
N ASP A 389 -51.24 9.29 30.79
CA ASP A 389 -52.00 9.07 29.54
C ASP A 389 -51.97 7.60 29.08
N CYS A 390 -52.33 6.67 29.97
CA CYS A 390 -52.54 5.26 29.61
C CYS A 390 -53.98 4.80 29.91
N PRO A 391 -54.68 4.19 28.92
CA PRO A 391 -56.02 3.65 29.13
C PRO A 391 -55.91 2.32 29.87
N GLY A 392 -56.06 2.35 31.20
CA GLY A 392 -56.00 1.13 32.00
C GLY A 392 -55.65 1.38 33.44
N ASN A 393 -56.36 2.30 34.09
CA ASN A 393 -56.37 2.35 35.54
C ASN A 393 -57.24 1.19 36.04
N THR A 394 -56.67 -0.01 36.16
CA THR A 394 -57.33 -1.13 36.84
C THR A 394 -56.48 -1.55 38.03
N ASP A 395 -56.66 -0.83 39.14
CA ASP A 395 -56.11 -1.14 40.46
C ASP A 395 -56.79 -2.35 41.14
N THR A 396 -57.54 -3.17 40.40
CA THR A 396 -58.21 -4.36 40.94
C THR A 396 -57.43 -5.63 40.58
N PRO A 397 -56.88 -6.38 41.55
CA PRO A 397 -56.37 -7.71 41.28
C PRO A 397 -57.55 -8.60 40.87
N ILE A 398 -57.53 -9.14 39.66
CA ILE A 398 -58.46 -10.18 39.24
C ILE A 398 -58.16 -11.42 40.10
N GLN A 399 -58.93 -11.63 41.16
CA GLN A 399 -58.92 -12.91 41.86
C GLN A 399 -59.61 -13.94 40.96
N VAL A 400 -58.80 -14.77 40.31
CA VAL A 400 -59.28 -15.91 39.54
C VAL A 400 -59.99 -16.88 40.49
N ASN A 401 -61.32 -16.96 40.40
CA ASN A 401 -62.09 -17.94 41.17
C ASN A 401 -61.78 -19.34 40.62
N LYS A 402 -61.12 -20.20 41.42
CA LYS A 402 -60.78 -21.57 41.01
C LYS A 402 -61.97 -22.37 40.51
N LYS A 403 -63.19 -22.04 40.96
CA LYS A 403 -64.43 -22.66 40.48
C LYS A 403 -64.74 -22.33 39.01
N HIS A 404 -64.48 -21.09 38.59
CA HIS A 404 -64.69 -20.64 37.21
C HIS A 404 -63.71 -21.32 36.24
N VAL A 405 -62.46 -21.54 36.68
CA VAL A 405 -61.46 -22.28 35.89
C VAL A 405 -61.91 -23.72 35.61
N ARG A 406 -62.53 -24.37 36.61
CA ARG A 406 -63.07 -25.73 36.46
C ARG A 406 -64.22 -25.78 35.45
N GLU A 407 -65.13 -24.82 35.53
CA GLU A 407 -66.27 -24.70 34.60
C GLU A 407 -65.79 -24.48 33.16
N CYS A 408 -64.87 -23.53 32.93
CA CYS A 408 -64.32 -23.28 31.59
C CYS A 408 -63.53 -24.48 31.03
N LEU A 409 -62.76 -25.18 31.88
CA LEU A 409 -62.03 -26.38 31.45
C LEU A 409 -63.00 -27.50 31.04
N GLN A 410 -64.07 -27.69 31.81
CA GLN A 410 -65.10 -28.67 31.51
C GLN A 410 -65.84 -28.33 30.20
N GLU A 411 -66.25 -27.07 30.00
CA GLU A 411 -66.89 -26.63 28.76
C GLU A 411 -65.97 -26.80 27.55
N THR A 412 -64.71 -26.37 27.65
CA THR A 412 -63.75 -26.46 26.54
C THR A 412 -63.50 -27.91 26.13
N LEU A 413 -63.32 -28.82 27.09
CA LEU A 413 -63.12 -30.24 26.81
C LEU A 413 -64.41 -30.91 26.31
N SER A 414 -65.58 -30.47 26.78
CA SER A 414 -66.87 -30.95 26.29
C SER A 414 -67.16 -30.49 24.86
N ASP A 415 -66.72 -29.29 24.48
CA ASP A 415 -66.82 -28.78 23.10
C ASP A 415 -65.84 -29.50 22.16
N MET A 416 -64.64 -29.82 22.64
CA MET A 416 -63.63 -30.51 21.83
C MET A 416 -63.95 -31.99 21.58
N TYR A 417 -64.47 -32.71 22.59
CA TYR A 417 -64.62 -34.18 22.53
C TYR A 417 -66.06 -34.68 22.69
N GLY A 418 -67.01 -33.77 22.93
CA GLY A 418 -68.42 -34.08 23.16
C GLY A 418 -68.74 -34.27 24.65
N SER A 419 -69.90 -33.74 25.08
CA SER A 419 -70.35 -33.73 26.49
C SER A 419 -70.59 -35.12 27.10
N THR A 420 -70.73 -36.16 26.27
CA THR A 420 -70.92 -37.55 26.74
C THR A 420 -69.62 -38.25 27.08
N MET A 421 -68.48 -37.73 26.61
CA MET A 421 -67.15 -38.31 26.76
C MET A 421 -66.38 -37.75 27.97
N VAL A 422 -66.84 -36.63 28.52
CA VAL A 422 -66.24 -35.95 29.68
C VAL A 422 -67.13 -36.15 30.90
N THR A 423 -66.61 -36.85 31.92
CA THR A 423 -67.34 -37.14 33.15
C THR A 423 -66.55 -36.65 34.36
N LEU A 424 -67.24 -36.16 35.39
CA LEU A 424 -66.62 -35.85 36.67
C LEU A 424 -66.54 -37.11 37.54
N SER A 425 -65.41 -37.30 38.20
CA SER A 425 -65.24 -38.34 39.23
C SER A 425 -66.19 -38.09 40.42
N GLU A 426 -66.55 -39.15 41.14
CA GLU A 426 -67.48 -39.11 42.29
C GLU A 426 -67.05 -38.11 43.39
N ASP A 427 -65.75 -37.84 43.50
CA ASP A 427 -65.17 -36.89 44.46
C ASP A 427 -65.07 -35.44 43.95
N GLN A 428 -65.53 -35.15 42.72
CA GLN A 428 -65.45 -33.84 42.04
C GLN A 428 -64.03 -33.21 41.95
N GLN A 429 -62.98 -33.98 42.22
CA GLN A 429 -61.59 -33.51 42.15
C GLN A 429 -60.89 -33.84 40.83
N GLN A 430 -61.44 -34.76 40.04
CA GLN A 430 -60.84 -35.21 38.78
C GLN A 430 -61.84 -35.21 37.64
N LEU A 431 -61.38 -34.79 36.47
CA LEU A 431 -62.12 -34.85 35.21
C LEU A 431 -61.64 -36.08 34.43
N LEU A 432 -62.55 -36.97 34.06
CA LEU A 432 -62.28 -38.15 33.26
C LEU A 432 -62.76 -37.94 31.83
N VAL A 433 -61.84 -37.98 30.88
CA VAL A 433 -62.11 -37.87 29.44
C VAL A 433 -61.90 -39.25 28.82
N THR A 434 -62.94 -39.84 28.23
CA THR A 434 -62.87 -41.14 27.55
C THR A 434 -63.02 -40.96 26.06
N ILE A 435 -61.99 -41.29 25.29
CA ILE A 435 -61.97 -41.17 23.82
C ILE A 435 -61.58 -42.55 23.26
N ASP A 436 -62.44 -43.15 22.44
CA ASP A 436 -62.18 -44.44 21.75
C ASP A 436 -61.59 -45.54 22.67
N ASP A 437 -62.27 -45.85 23.78
CA ASP A 437 -61.89 -46.81 24.84
C ASP A 437 -60.60 -46.47 25.65
N LYS A 438 -59.99 -45.31 25.40
CA LYS A 438 -58.84 -44.80 26.16
C LYS A 438 -59.28 -43.75 27.18
N LYS A 439 -58.70 -43.79 28.38
CA LYS A 439 -59.07 -42.91 29.50
C LYS A 439 -57.95 -41.93 29.81
N ALA A 440 -58.28 -40.65 29.88
CA ALA A 440 -57.40 -39.59 30.38
C ALA A 440 -58.01 -39.00 31.65
N THR A 441 -57.20 -38.86 32.69
CA THR A 441 -57.62 -38.31 33.98
C THR A 441 -56.91 -37.00 34.22
N ILE A 442 -57.65 -35.94 34.51
CA ILE A 442 -57.13 -34.60 34.77
C ILE A 442 -57.42 -34.24 36.23
N ASP A 443 -56.39 -33.92 36.99
CA ASP A 443 -56.55 -33.42 38.36
C ASP A 443 -56.88 -31.92 38.34
N LEU A 444 -58.03 -31.55 38.91
CA LEU A 444 -58.54 -30.17 38.91
C LEU A 444 -57.86 -29.27 39.95
N GLU A 445 -56.95 -29.80 40.76
CA GLU A 445 -56.18 -29.04 41.75
C GLU A 445 -54.74 -28.78 41.31
N SER A 446 -54.09 -29.78 40.70
CA SER A 446 -52.72 -29.70 40.18
C SER A 446 -52.65 -29.35 38.68
N PHE A 447 -53.76 -29.50 37.95
CA PHE A 447 -53.83 -29.42 36.47
C PHE A 447 -52.92 -30.43 35.75
N GLU A 448 -52.54 -31.52 36.42
CA GLU A 448 -51.79 -32.61 35.81
C GLU A 448 -52.71 -33.56 35.03
N VAL A 449 -52.28 -33.96 33.84
CA VAL A 449 -52.97 -34.90 32.96
C VAL A 449 -52.27 -36.25 33.06
N LYS A 450 -53.05 -37.33 33.22
CA LYS A 450 -52.56 -38.72 33.19
C LYS A 450 -53.33 -39.47 32.10
N CYS A 451 -52.62 -39.95 31.09
CA CYS A 451 -53.18 -40.77 30.02
C CYS A 451 -52.10 -41.74 29.52
N ASP A 452 -52.53 -42.96 29.15
CA ASP A 452 -51.63 -44.00 28.63
C ASP A 452 -51.27 -43.78 27.14
N ASP A 453 -51.89 -42.81 26.46
CA ASP A 453 -51.69 -42.49 25.04
C ASP A 453 -51.02 -41.12 24.86
N GLU A 454 -49.87 -41.07 24.18
CA GLU A 454 -49.07 -39.84 24.06
C GLU A 454 -49.71 -38.74 23.19
N GLU A 455 -50.50 -39.09 22.16
CA GLU A 455 -51.13 -38.10 21.29
C GLU A 455 -52.28 -37.40 22.01
N ILE A 456 -53.07 -38.17 22.76
CA ILE A 456 -54.17 -37.64 23.58
C ILE A 456 -53.61 -36.88 24.78
N HIS A 457 -52.57 -37.41 25.43
CA HIS A 457 -51.89 -36.75 26.55
C HIS A 457 -51.38 -35.36 26.16
N SER A 458 -50.59 -35.27 25.09
CA SER A 458 -49.98 -34.01 24.64
C SER A 458 -51.04 -32.98 24.24
N THR A 459 -52.10 -33.40 23.55
CA THR A 459 -53.18 -32.50 23.14
C THR A 459 -53.94 -31.93 24.34
N ILE A 460 -54.32 -32.79 25.30
CA ILE A 460 -55.04 -32.35 26.51
C ILE A 460 -54.12 -31.49 27.39
N GLU A 461 -52.85 -31.85 27.54
CA GLU A 461 -51.88 -31.08 28.32
C GLU A 461 -51.65 -29.68 27.72
N ILE A 462 -51.55 -29.57 26.39
CA ILE A 462 -51.44 -28.26 25.70
C ILE A 462 -52.69 -27.42 25.93
N THR A 463 -53.89 -28.00 25.80
CA THR A 463 -55.15 -27.29 26.05
C THR A 463 -55.25 -26.82 27.49
N VAL A 464 -54.90 -27.67 28.47
CA VAL A 464 -54.87 -27.30 29.90
C VAL A 464 -53.85 -26.19 30.16
N LYS A 465 -52.64 -26.27 29.59
CA LYS A 465 -51.61 -25.22 29.73
C LYS A 465 -52.05 -23.90 29.10
N HIS A 466 -52.61 -23.92 27.89
CA HIS A 466 -53.11 -22.73 27.21
C HIS A 466 -54.26 -22.08 27.99
N LEU A 467 -55.20 -22.87 28.49
CA LEU A 467 -56.31 -22.37 29.30
C LEU A 467 -55.81 -21.81 30.64
N SER A 468 -54.82 -22.45 31.25
CA SER A 468 -54.19 -21.95 32.48
C SER A 468 -53.43 -20.64 32.26
N ALA A 469 -52.74 -20.48 31.13
CA ALA A 469 -52.00 -19.27 30.76
C ALA A 469 -52.92 -18.10 30.39
N CYS A 470 -54.07 -18.38 29.77
CA CYS A 470 -55.08 -17.36 29.47
C CYS A 470 -55.79 -16.84 30.73
N ILE A 471 -55.96 -17.69 31.75
CA ILE A 471 -56.77 -17.37 32.92
C ILE A 471 -55.91 -16.91 34.13
N GLN A 472 -54.66 -17.34 34.27
CA GLN A 472 -53.73 -16.81 35.29
C GLN A 472 -52.84 -15.70 34.72
N PRO A 473 -52.97 -14.43 35.17
CA PRO A 473 -51.92 -13.45 34.93
C PRO A 473 -50.62 -13.87 35.66
N LEU A 474 -49.47 -13.56 35.06
CA LEU A 474 -48.12 -13.82 35.59
C LEU A 474 -48.05 -13.57 37.10
N LYS A 475 -47.74 -14.62 37.88
CA LYS A 475 -47.57 -14.52 39.34
C LYS A 475 -46.32 -13.68 39.65
N LEU A 476 -46.51 -12.41 39.96
CA LEU A 476 -45.53 -11.63 40.72
C LEU A 476 -45.66 -12.04 42.19
N THR A 477 -44.64 -12.69 42.76
CA THR A 477 -44.60 -12.95 44.21
C THR A 477 -44.69 -11.63 44.98
N PRO A 478 -45.66 -11.46 45.89
CA PRO A 478 -45.69 -10.29 46.75
C PRO A 478 -44.49 -10.35 47.71
N ALA A 479 -43.83 -9.20 47.88
CA ALA A 479 -42.84 -9.02 48.93
C ALA A 479 -43.49 -9.33 50.28
N THR A 480 -42.93 -10.29 51.02
CA THR A 480 -43.18 -10.41 52.45
C THR A 480 -42.77 -9.11 53.12
N THR A 481 -43.72 -8.54 53.86
CA THR A 481 -43.70 -7.29 54.65
C THR A 481 -42.41 -6.98 55.38
#